data_AF-K0Z667-F1
#
_entry.id   AF-K0Z667-F1
#
_cell.length_a   1.000
_cell.length_b   1.000
_cell.length_c   1.000
_cell.angle_alpha   90.00
_cell.angle_beta   90.00
_cell.angle_gamma   90.00
#
_symmetry.space_group_name_H-M   'P 1'
#
loop_
_entity.id
_entity.type
_entity.pdbx_description
1 polymer ?
#
loop_
_entity_poly.entity_id
_entity_poly.type
_entity_poly.pdbx_seq_one_letter_code
_entity_poly.pdbx_strand_id
1 'polypeptide(L)'
;TRDRIYATGEWLNRSFSMIDTGGIDDVDAPFMEQIKHQAEIAMEEADVIVFVVSGKEGITDADEYVARKLYKTHKPVILAVNKVDNPEMRNDIFDFYALGLGEPLPISSVHGIGTGDVLDAIVENLPHEVEEENPDVIKFSLIGRPNVGKSSLINAILGEDRVIASPVAGTTRDAIDTHFTDTDGQEFTMIDTAGMRKSGKVYENTEKYSVMRA
;
A
#
# COMPACT_ATOMS: atom_id res chain seq x y z
N THR A 1 -7.27 20.56 5.19
CA THR A 1 -7.35 19.10 5.29
C THR A 1 -6.20 18.59 4.48
N ARG A 2 -5.11 18.16 5.13
CA ARG A 2 -3.87 17.81 4.42
C ARG A 2 -3.82 16.30 4.35
N ASP A 3 -3.99 15.83 3.12
CA ASP A 3 -4.12 14.43 2.76
C ASP A 3 -2.80 13.67 2.97
N ARG A 4 -2.89 12.37 3.24
CA ARG A 4 -1.74 11.46 3.30
C ARG A 4 -0.93 11.61 2.02
N ILE A 5 0.40 11.66 2.13
CA ILE A 5 1.26 11.86 0.97
C ILE A 5 1.41 10.50 0.28
N TYR A 6 0.68 10.36 -0.83
CA TYR A 6 0.90 9.29 -1.79
C TYR A 6 1.92 9.78 -2.80
N ALA A 7 3.01 9.03 -2.95
CA ALA A 7 4.00 9.25 -3.99
C ALA A 7 4.08 8.00 -4.86
N THR A 8 4.39 8.19 -6.14
CA THR A 8 4.73 7.07 -7.03
C THR A 8 6.24 6.96 -7.15
N GLY A 9 6.74 5.73 -7.09
CA GLY A 9 8.14 5.38 -7.31
C GLY A 9 8.27 4.37 -8.45
N GLU A 10 9.43 4.39 -9.11
CA GLU A 10 9.80 3.39 -10.11
C GLU A 10 11.24 2.94 -9.82
N TRP A 11 11.44 1.62 -9.78
CA TRP A 11 12.76 1.02 -9.59
C TRP A 11 12.86 -0.29 -10.37
N LEU A 12 13.92 -0.49 -11.16
CA LEU A 12 14.11 -1.68 -12.01
C LEU A 12 12.86 -2.02 -12.85
N ASN A 13 12.23 -1.01 -13.45
CA ASN A 13 10.97 -1.09 -14.22
C ASN A 13 9.76 -1.62 -13.43
N ARG A 14 9.81 -1.59 -12.09
CA ARG A 14 8.69 -1.88 -11.21
C ARG A 14 8.17 -0.56 -10.65
N SER A 15 6.95 -0.23 -10.99
CA SER A 15 6.23 0.91 -10.40
C SER A 15 5.57 0.50 -9.09
N PHE A 16 5.58 1.39 -8.12
CA PHE A 16 4.92 1.17 -6.84
C PHE A 16 4.41 2.49 -6.25
N SER A 17 3.41 2.39 -5.37
CA SER A 17 2.90 3.51 -4.59
C SER A 17 3.54 3.50 -3.21
N MET A 18 3.96 4.67 -2.73
CA MET A 18 4.53 4.88 -1.41
C MET A 18 3.56 5.73 -0.59
N ILE A 19 3.32 5.28 0.63
CA ILE A 19 2.47 5.96 1.61
C ILE A 19 3.38 6.43 2.72
N ASP A 20 3.46 7.74 2.93
CA ASP A 20 4.13 8.28 4.11
C ASP A 20 3.16 8.25 5.30
N THR A 21 3.39 7.33 6.23
CA THR A 21 2.71 7.32 7.54
C THR A 21 3.34 8.34 8.50
N GLY A 22 4.31 9.12 8.05
CA GLY A 22 4.89 10.26 8.75
C GLY A 22 3.97 11.48 8.67
N GLY A 23 3.44 11.87 9.82
CA GLY A 23 2.57 13.05 9.97
C GLY A 23 2.08 13.12 11.40
N ILE A 24 2.43 14.20 12.11
CA ILE A 24 1.87 14.49 13.43
C ILE A 24 0.46 15.05 13.17
N ASP A 25 -0.50 14.14 13.08
CA ASP A 25 -1.87 14.47 12.66
C ASP A 25 -2.78 14.89 13.82
N ASP A 26 -2.37 14.60 15.05
CA ASP A 26 -3.14 14.97 16.24
C ASP A 26 -2.21 15.59 17.29
N VAL A 27 -2.09 16.91 17.25
CA VAL A 27 -1.23 17.69 18.16
C VAL A 27 -1.61 17.44 19.64
N ASP A 28 -2.84 16.98 19.89
CA ASP A 28 -3.39 16.75 21.23
C ASP A 28 -3.22 15.30 21.71
N ALA A 29 -2.98 14.34 20.81
CA ALA A 29 -2.75 12.94 21.19
C ALA A 29 -1.31 12.73 21.71
N PRO A 30 -1.11 11.90 22.74
CA PRO A 30 0.22 11.50 23.17
C PRO A 30 1.06 10.94 22.02
N PHE A 31 2.33 11.34 21.94
CA PHE A 31 3.24 10.95 20.85
C PHE A 31 3.26 9.45 20.54
N MET A 32 3.22 8.59 21.57
CA MET A 32 3.16 7.14 21.41
C MET A 32 1.87 6.62 20.77
N GLU A 33 0.74 7.29 21.00
CA GLU A 33 -0.53 6.93 20.38
C GLU A 33 -0.51 7.21 18.88
N GLN A 34 0.13 8.32 18.48
CA GLN A 34 0.35 8.66 17.08
C GLN A 34 1.21 7.60 16.40
N ILE A 35 2.37 7.25 16.97
CA ILE A 35 3.25 6.20 16.44
C ILE A 35 2.50 4.89 16.25
N LYS A 36 1.68 4.51 17.23
CA LYS A 36 0.87 3.29 17.16
C LYS A 36 -0.11 3.35 15.99
N HIS A 37 -0.82 4.46 15.82
CA HIS A 37 -1.78 4.62 14.73
C HIS A 37 -1.11 4.51 13.36
N GLN A 38 0.06 5.13 13.20
CA GLN A 38 0.81 5.09 11.94
C GLN A 38 1.30 3.68 11.59
N ALA A 39 1.77 2.91 12.59
CA ALA A 39 2.13 1.52 12.39
C ALA A 39 0.91 0.65 12.00
N GLU A 40 -0.27 0.91 12.60
CA GLU A 40 -1.51 0.19 12.27
C GLU A 40 -1.94 0.45 10.82
N ILE A 41 -1.90 1.71 10.35
CA ILE A 41 -2.18 2.06 8.94
C ILE A 41 -1.22 1.33 7.99
N ALA A 42 0.08 1.36 8.25
CA ALA A 42 1.06 0.66 7.42
C ALA A 42 0.78 -0.84 7.34
N MET A 43 0.45 -1.47 8.48
CA MET A 43 0.12 -2.90 8.54
C MET A 43 -1.17 -3.24 7.80
N GLU A 44 -2.13 -2.33 7.71
CA GLU A 44 -3.39 -2.55 6.99
C GLU A 44 -3.24 -2.32 5.48
N GLU A 45 -2.65 -1.20 5.07
CA GLU A 45 -2.69 -0.71 3.68
C GLU A 45 -1.52 -1.17 2.81
N ALA A 46 -0.31 -1.33 3.36
CA ALA A 46 0.88 -1.57 2.54
C ALA A 46 1.09 -3.06 2.23
N ASP A 47 1.58 -3.40 1.04
CA ASP A 47 2.02 -4.78 0.74
C ASP A 47 3.38 -5.10 1.36
N VAL A 48 4.27 -4.10 1.39
CA VAL A 48 5.62 -4.14 1.98
C VAL A 48 5.78 -2.94 2.91
N ILE A 49 6.33 -3.16 4.10
CA ILE A 49 6.51 -2.11 5.10
C ILE A 49 7.99 -1.77 5.24
N VAL A 50 8.37 -0.51 5.06
CA VAL A 50 9.72 -0.02 5.36
C VAL A 50 9.70 0.62 6.75
N PHE A 51 10.33 -0.03 7.73
CA PHE A 51 10.46 0.50 9.07
C PHE A 51 11.77 1.26 9.21
N VAL A 52 11.69 2.59 9.33
CA VAL A 52 12.84 3.48 9.37
C VAL A 52 13.17 3.87 10.81
N VAL A 53 14.41 3.62 11.24
CA VAL A 53 14.95 4.00 12.55
C VAL A 53 16.18 4.89 12.40
N SER A 54 16.66 5.49 13.49
CA SER A 54 17.78 6.45 13.48
C SER A 54 19.06 5.80 14.01
N GLY A 55 20.04 5.56 13.13
CA GLY A 55 21.37 5.06 13.52
C GLY A 55 22.13 6.01 14.45
N LYS A 56 21.81 7.30 14.42
CA LYS A 56 22.41 8.31 15.30
C LYS A 56 21.83 8.29 16.73
N GLU A 57 20.55 8.00 16.86
CA GLU A 57 19.85 7.97 18.16
C GLU A 57 19.91 6.59 18.80
N GLY A 58 20.23 5.55 18.02
CA GLY A 58 20.17 4.17 18.47
C GLY A 58 18.72 3.67 18.53
N ILE A 59 18.53 2.53 19.18
CA ILE A 59 17.20 1.95 19.41
C ILE A 59 16.51 2.69 20.56
N THR A 60 15.27 3.11 20.34
CA THR A 60 14.42 3.74 21.36
C THR A 60 13.30 2.81 21.82
N ASP A 61 12.67 3.12 22.96
CA ASP A 61 11.48 2.41 23.45
C ASP A 61 10.32 2.41 22.43
N ALA A 62 10.21 3.49 21.65
CA ALA A 62 9.22 3.61 20.59
C ALA A 62 9.52 2.64 19.44
N ASP A 63 10.79 2.52 19.06
CA ASP A 63 11.22 1.59 18.01
C ASP A 63 10.95 0.14 18.41
N GLU A 64 11.30 -0.24 19.64
CA GLU A 64 11.00 -1.58 20.16
C GLU A 64 9.49 -1.87 20.19
N TYR A 65 8.69 -0.86 20.56
CA TYR A 65 7.24 -1.00 20.56
C TYR A 65 6.69 -1.27 19.17
N VAL A 66 7.10 -0.47 18.18
CA VAL A 66 6.67 -0.64 16.79
C VAL A 66 7.19 -1.95 16.23
N ALA A 67 8.45 -2.33 16.49
CA ALA A 67 9.01 -3.59 16.05
C ALA A 67 8.21 -4.79 16.58
N ARG A 68 7.80 -4.78 17.86
CA ARG A 68 6.91 -5.84 18.41
C ARG A 68 5.54 -5.93 17.75
N LYS A 69 5.04 -4.83 17.19
CA LYS A 69 3.78 -4.79 16.43
C LYS A 69 4.00 -5.34 15.03
N LEU A 70 5.00 -4.84 14.33
CA LEU A 70 5.39 -5.28 12.99
C LEU A 70 5.78 -6.76 12.96
N TYR A 71 6.41 -7.29 14.01
CA TYR A 71 6.72 -8.71 14.12
C TYR A 71 5.48 -9.62 14.04
N LYS A 72 4.29 -9.10 14.36
CA LYS A 72 3.02 -9.86 14.30
C LYS A 72 2.35 -9.81 12.93
N THR A 73 2.83 -8.96 12.01
CA THR A 73 2.30 -8.95 10.64
C THR A 73 2.84 -10.14 9.85
N HIS A 74 2.07 -10.57 8.85
CA HIS A 74 2.52 -11.55 7.85
C HIS A 74 3.11 -10.87 6.60
N LYS A 75 3.15 -9.54 6.59
CA LYS A 75 3.68 -8.74 5.49
C LYS A 75 5.21 -8.60 5.61
N PRO A 76 5.96 -8.54 4.50
CA PRO A 76 7.39 -8.25 4.53
C PRO A 76 7.68 -6.90 5.22
N VAL A 77 8.66 -6.91 6.13
CA VAL A 77 9.13 -5.71 6.84
C VAL A 77 10.61 -5.52 6.55
N ILE A 78 10.99 -4.36 6.02
CA ILE A 78 12.36 -3.98 5.71
C ILE A 78 12.82 -2.99 6.78
N LEU A 79 13.84 -3.36 7.55
CA LEU A 79 14.42 -2.48 8.56
C LEU A 79 15.47 -1.57 7.94
N ALA A 80 15.20 -0.27 7.87
CA ALA A 80 16.12 0.73 7.34
C ALA A 80 16.68 1.61 8.47
N VAL A 81 17.99 1.54 8.69
CA VAL A 81 18.69 2.35 9.70
C VAL A 81 19.22 3.61 9.03
N ASN A 82 18.53 4.73 9.24
CA ASN A 82 18.84 6.00 8.59
C ASN A 82 19.88 6.82 9.37
N LYS A 83 20.44 7.85 8.72
CA LYS A 83 21.49 8.74 9.24
C LYS A 83 22.84 8.02 9.46
N VAL A 84 23.10 6.96 8.71
CA VAL A 84 24.41 6.26 8.71
C VAL A 84 25.31 6.96 7.69
N ASP A 85 25.77 8.16 8.05
CA ASP A 85 26.45 9.09 7.12
C ASP A 85 27.95 8.81 6.99
N ASN A 86 28.52 7.98 7.86
CA ASN A 86 29.95 7.64 7.84
C ASN A 86 30.18 6.11 8.02
N PRO A 87 31.36 5.59 7.60
CA PRO A 87 31.64 4.16 7.71
C PRO A 87 31.74 3.63 9.14
N GLU A 88 32.09 4.47 10.13
CA GLU A 88 32.27 4.05 11.52
C GLU A 88 30.93 3.64 12.15
N MET A 89 29.86 4.38 11.84
CA MET A 89 28.49 4.08 12.25
C MET A 89 27.95 2.78 11.66
N ARG A 90 28.63 2.18 10.66
CA ARG A 90 28.24 0.85 10.16
C ARG A 90 28.48 -0.26 11.18
N ASN A 91 29.42 -0.06 12.10
CA ASN A 91 29.66 -1.04 13.17
C ASN A 91 28.51 -1.03 14.19
N ASP A 92 27.82 0.09 14.36
CA ASP A 92 26.71 0.24 15.31
C ASP A 92 25.39 -0.34 14.77
N ILE A 93 25.37 -0.75 13.49
CA ILE A 93 24.21 -1.40 12.87
C ILE A 93 23.88 -2.72 13.58
N PHE A 94 24.87 -3.43 14.12
CA PHE A 94 24.66 -4.75 14.72
C PHE A 94 23.67 -4.74 15.88
N ASP A 95 23.56 -3.62 16.61
CA ASP A 95 22.61 -3.50 17.70
C ASP A 95 21.15 -3.58 17.20
N PHE A 96 20.88 -3.09 15.97
CA PHE A 96 19.54 -3.07 15.37
C PHE A 96 18.98 -4.45 15.04
N TYR A 97 19.81 -5.50 15.00
CA TYR A 97 19.32 -6.88 14.96
C TYR A 97 18.45 -7.23 16.17
N ALA A 98 18.61 -6.55 17.30
CA ALA A 98 17.78 -6.75 18.49
C ALA A 98 16.30 -6.47 18.26
N LEU A 99 15.94 -5.68 17.24
CA LEU A 99 14.55 -5.43 16.85
C LEU A 99 13.86 -6.65 16.24
N GLY A 100 14.62 -7.67 15.80
CA GLY A 100 14.08 -8.94 15.33
C GLY A 100 13.36 -8.88 13.98
N LEU A 101 13.66 -7.89 13.14
CA LEU A 101 13.01 -7.63 11.84
C LEU A 101 13.89 -8.02 10.63
N GLY A 102 14.85 -8.93 10.82
CA GLY A 102 15.78 -9.34 9.77
C GLY A 102 17.05 -8.49 9.71
N GLU A 103 17.69 -8.45 8.54
CA GLU A 103 18.93 -7.71 8.33
C GLU A 103 18.65 -6.19 8.26
N PRO A 104 19.26 -5.38 9.15
CA PRO A 104 19.15 -3.93 9.09
C PRO A 104 19.94 -3.34 7.92
N LEU A 105 19.26 -2.60 7.05
CA LEU A 105 19.86 -1.92 5.91
C LEU A 105 20.30 -0.50 6.28
N PRO A 106 21.60 -0.17 6.28
CA PRO A 106 22.04 1.18 6.58
C PRO A 106 21.81 2.12 5.41
N ILE A 107 21.18 3.26 5.70
CA ILE A 107 20.96 4.30 4.72
C ILE A 107 21.39 5.68 5.21
N SER A 108 21.68 6.54 4.25
CA SER A 108 21.73 7.99 4.44
C SER A 108 20.80 8.63 3.43
N SER A 109 19.61 9.03 3.87
CA SER A 109 18.64 9.70 2.98
C SER A 109 19.18 11.02 2.43
N VAL A 110 20.07 11.71 3.16
CA VAL A 110 20.64 13.00 2.74
C VAL A 110 21.77 12.87 1.72
N HIS A 111 22.48 11.74 1.72
CA HIS A 111 23.57 11.47 0.77
C HIS A 111 23.23 10.42 -0.28
N GLY A 112 22.04 9.80 -0.20
CA GLY A 112 21.59 8.75 -1.12
C GLY A 112 22.34 7.42 -0.97
N ILE A 113 22.99 7.18 0.17
CA ILE A 113 23.75 5.95 0.43
C ILE A 113 22.80 4.86 0.89
N GLY A 114 22.93 3.64 0.35
CA GLY A 114 22.17 2.45 0.76
C GLY A 114 20.68 2.48 0.36
N THR A 115 20.20 3.57 -0.23
CA THR A 115 18.80 3.67 -0.67
C THR A 115 18.48 2.70 -1.81
N GLY A 116 19.47 2.38 -2.65
CA GLY A 116 19.34 1.34 -3.68
C GLY A 116 19.04 -0.03 -3.10
N ASP A 117 19.77 -0.44 -2.05
CA ASP A 117 19.57 -1.73 -1.39
C ASP A 117 18.17 -1.83 -0.76
N VAL A 118 17.65 -0.74 -0.21
CA VAL A 118 16.26 -0.67 0.28
C VAL A 118 15.26 -0.78 -0.86
N LEU A 119 15.48 -0.09 -1.98
CA LEU A 119 14.61 -0.16 -3.16
C LEU A 119 14.61 -1.55 -3.78
N ASP A 120 15.77 -2.21 -3.86
CA ASP A 120 15.91 -3.61 -4.29
C ASP A 120 15.08 -4.53 -3.38
N ALA A 121 15.24 -4.42 -2.06
CA ALA A 121 14.46 -5.21 -1.11
C ALA A 121 12.95 -4.96 -1.22
N ILE A 122 12.52 -3.72 -1.52
CA ILE A 122 11.10 -3.40 -1.78
C ILE A 122 10.60 -4.18 -3.01
N VAL A 123 11.25 -4.04 -4.17
CA VAL A 123 10.76 -4.66 -5.41
C VAL A 123 10.82 -6.19 -5.38
N GLU A 124 11.77 -6.77 -4.66
CA GLU A 124 11.85 -8.23 -4.43
C GLU A 124 10.69 -8.77 -3.60
N ASN A 125 10.14 -7.96 -2.68
CA ASN A 125 9.06 -8.37 -1.80
C ASN A 125 7.67 -7.91 -2.26
N LEU A 126 7.60 -6.99 -3.24
CA LEU A 126 6.34 -6.60 -3.86
C LEU A 126 5.77 -7.78 -4.65
N PRO A 127 4.44 -8.00 -4.61
CA PRO A 127 3.80 -9.05 -5.37
C PRO A 127 4.20 -8.97 -6.85
N HIS A 128 4.61 -10.11 -7.42
CA HIS A 128 4.89 -10.18 -8.85
C HIS A 128 3.57 -10.09 -9.62
N GLU A 129 3.28 -8.92 -10.17
CA GLU A 129 2.22 -8.78 -11.18
C GLU A 129 2.70 -9.44 -12.47
N VAL A 130 2.15 -10.61 -12.76
CA VAL A 130 2.15 -11.14 -14.13
C VAL A 130 0.90 -10.57 -14.78
N GLU A 131 0.97 -9.31 -15.23
CA GLU A 131 -0.05 -8.82 -16.15
C GLU A 131 0.20 -9.47 -17.52
N GLU A 132 -0.64 -10.42 -17.91
CA GLU A 132 -0.89 -10.62 -19.33
C GLU A 132 -1.61 -9.35 -19.83
N GLU A 133 -0.85 -8.34 -20.22
CA GLU A 133 -1.40 -7.19 -20.93
C GLU A 133 -1.97 -7.69 -22.26
N ASN A 134 -3.30 -7.87 -22.32
CA ASN A 134 -4.00 -7.84 -23.59
C ASN A 134 -4.27 -6.35 -23.91
N PRO A 135 -3.46 -5.71 -24.78
CA PRO A 135 -3.58 -4.28 -25.07
C PRO A 135 -4.93 -3.92 -25.70
N ASP A 136 -5.64 -4.91 -26.24
CA ASP A 136 -6.95 -4.73 -26.82
C ASP A 136 -8.06 -4.63 -25.76
N VAL A 137 -7.79 -4.90 -24.47
CA VAL A 137 -8.79 -4.79 -23.39
C VAL A 137 -8.84 -3.36 -22.84
N ILE A 138 -10.01 -2.74 -22.87
CA ILE A 138 -10.22 -1.40 -22.30
C ILE A 138 -10.46 -1.54 -20.79
N LYS A 139 -9.49 -1.08 -19.98
CA LYS A 139 -9.60 -1.01 -18.52
C LYS A 139 -10.18 0.35 -18.09
N PHE A 140 -11.20 0.37 -17.23
CA PHE A 140 -11.76 1.62 -16.68
C PHE A 140 -12.25 1.46 -15.23
N SER A 141 -12.44 2.57 -14.52
CA SER A 141 -13.00 2.57 -13.15
C SER A 141 -14.00 3.70 -12.98
N LEU A 142 -15.03 3.53 -12.15
CA LEU A 142 -16.04 4.56 -11.87
C LEU A 142 -15.82 5.21 -10.50
N ILE A 143 -15.40 6.47 -10.51
CA ILE A 143 -15.10 7.23 -9.29
C ILE A 143 -16.19 8.27 -9.04
N GLY A 144 -16.55 8.48 -7.78
CA GLY A 144 -17.51 9.51 -7.40
C GLY A 144 -17.90 9.42 -5.93
N ARG A 145 -18.52 10.49 -5.41
CA ARG A 145 -18.93 10.57 -3.99
C ARG A 145 -19.81 9.37 -3.57
N PRO A 146 -19.85 9.01 -2.28
CA PRO A 146 -20.78 7.99 -1.79
C PRO A 146 -22.22 8.26 -2.23
N ASN A 147 -22.97 7.20 -2.56
CA ASN A 147 -24.40 7.25 -2.92
C ASN A 147 -24.79 8.10 -4.15
N VAL A 148 -23.85 8.50 -5.01
CA VAL A 148 -24.17 9.21 -6.28
C VAL A 148 -24.72 8.32 -7.40
N GLY A 149 -25.05 7.06 -7.10
CA GLY A 149 -25.62 6.13 -8.08
C GLY A 149 -24.61 5.35 -8.92
N LYS A 150 -23.33 5.27 -8.49
CA LYS A 150 -22.28 4.50 -9.19
C LYS A 150 -22.70 3.04 -9.46
N SER A 151 -23.17 2.34 -8.43
CA SER A 151 -23.64 0.95 -8.54
C SER A 151 -24.86 0.82 -9.45
N SER A 152 -25.74 1.83 -9.47
CA SER A 152 -26.90 1.85 -10.36
C SER A 152 -26.48 2.01 -11.82
N LEU A 153 -25.48 2.86 -12.10
CA LEU A 153 -24.93 3.02 -13.44
C LEU A 153 -24.26 1.73 -13.93
N ILE A 154 -23.50 1.06 -13.07
CA ILE A 154 -22.84 -0.21 -13.39
C ILE A 154 -23.87 -1.30 -13.69
N ASN A 155 -24.89 -1.46 -12.84
CA ASN A 155 -25.95 -2.42 -13.07
C ASN A 155 -26.75 -2.11 -14.34
N ALA A 156 -26.91 -0.83 -14.69
CA ALA A 156 -27.54 -0.45 -15.94
C ALA A 156 -26.68 -0.87 -17.15
N ILE A 157 -25.37 -0.61 -17.12
CA ILE A 157 -24.43 -1.03 -18.16
C ILE A 157 -24.43 -2.56 -18.32
N LEU A 158 -24.30 -3.31 -17.22
CA LEU A 158 -24.29 -4.77 -17.23
C LEU A 158 -25.65 -5.40 -17.57
N GLY A 159 -26.74 -4.64 -17.38
CA GLY A 159 -28.11 -5.05 -17.65
C GLY A 159 -28.64 -4.63 -19.02
N GLU A 160 -27.85 -3.92 -19.83
CA GLU A 160 -28.20 -3.69 -21.23
C GLU A 160 -28.06 -4.99 -22.02
N ASP A 161 -29.00 -5.27 -22.93
CA ASP A 161 -28.99 -6.45 -23.81
C ASP A 161 -27.71 -6.58 -24.66
N ARG A 162 -26.87 -5.54 -24.67
CA ARG A 162 -25.66 -5.39 -25.48
C ARG A 162 -24.36 -5.74 -24.74
N VAL A 163 -24.43 -6.04 -23.44
CA VAL A 163 -23.25 -6.32 -22.61
C VAL A 163 -23.31 -7.76 -22.11
N ILE A 164 -22.33 -8.58 -22.50
CA ILE A 164 -22.22 -9.97 -22.06
C ILE A 164 -21.20 -10.03 -20.93
N ALA A 165 -21.65 -10.32 -19.71
CA ALA A 165 -20.77 -10.48 -18.55
C ALA A 165 -20.11 -11.87 -18.54
N SER A 166 -18.80 -11.92 -18.27
CA SER A 166 -18.04 -13.16 -18.17
C SER A 166 -17.49 -13.36 -16.74
N PRO A 167 -17.83 -14.47 -16.06
CA PRO A 167 -17.19 -14.84 -14.79
C PRO A 167 -15.89 -15.59 -15.08
N VAL A 168 -14.83 -14.88 -15.51
CA VAL A 168 -13.54 -15.53 -15.78
C VAL A 168 -12.89 -15.92 -14.44
N ALA A 169 -12.66 -17.22 -14.24
CA ALA A 169 -11.92 -17.76 -13.10
C ALA A 169 -10.46 -17.97 -13.51
N GLY A 170 -9.51 -17.28 -12.87
CA GLY A 170 -8.08 -17.53 -13.12
C GLY A 170 -7.08 -16.42 -12.81
N THR A 171 -7.51 -15.18 -12.53
CA THR A 171 -6.58 -14.11 -12.16
C THR A 171 -6.31 -14.13 -10.65
N THR A 172 -5.04 -14.13 -10.28
CA THR A 172 -4.60 -14.36 -8.91
C THR A 172 -4.96 -13.20 -7.98
N ARG A 173 -5.75 -13.58 -6.96
CA ARG A 173 -5.69 -13.17 -5.54
C ARG A 173 -6.64 -12.07 -5.05
N ASP A 174 -7.13 -11.14 -5.87
CA ASP A 174 -8.19 -10.20 -5.46
C ASP A 174 -9.33 -10.11 -6.48
N ALA A 175 -10.28 -11.02 -6.37
CA ALA A 175 -11.46 -11.09 -7.24
C ALA A 175 -12.41 -9.89 -7.00
N ILE A 176 -12.22 -8.78 -7.73
CA ILE A 176 -13.21 -7.68 -7.82
C ILE A 176 -13.31 -7.00 -9.20
N ASP A 177 -12.62 -7.48 -10.23
CA ASP A 177 -12.76 -6.90 -11.58
C ASP A 177 -13.96 -7.48 -12.33
N THR A 178 -14.75 -6.63 -12.97
CA THR A 178 -15.87 -7.07 -13.81
C THR A 178 -15.46 -7.09 -15.27
N HIS A 179 -15.48 -8.27 -15.88
CA HIS A 179 -15.20 -8.44 -17.31
C HIS A 179 -16.50 -8.51 -18.11
N PHE A 180 -16.55 -7.74 -19.20
CA PHE A 180 -17.65 -7.81 -20.15
C PHE A 180 -17.20 -7.47 -21.57
N THR A 181 -18.00 -7.92 -22.53
CA THR A 181 -17.76 -7.65 -23.96
C THR A 181 -18.98 -6.94 -24.54
N ASP A 182 -18.75 -5.97 -25.41
CA ASP A 182 -19.83 -5.35 -26.18
C ASP A 182 -20.24 -6.19 -27.41
N THR A 183 -21.21 -5.69 -28.17
CA THR A 183 -21.70 -6.36 -29.39
C THR A 183 -20.69 -6.40 -30.53
N ASP A 184 -19.70 -5.51 -30.54
CA ASP A 184 -18.67 -5.42 -31.57
C ASP A 184 -17.46 -6.31 -31.22
N GLY A 185 -17.49 -6.96 -30.06
CA GLY A 185 -16.44 -7.87 -29.59
C GLY A 185 -15.35 -7.17 -28.78
N GLN A 186 -15.50 -5.88 -28.46
CA GLN A 186 -14.55 -5.14 -27.66
C GLN A 186 -14.62 -5.59 -26.21
N GLU A 187 -13.49 -6.04 -25.67
CA GLU A 187 -13.37 -6.47 -24.29
C GLU A 187 -13.13 -5.28 -23.37
N PHE A 188 -13.85 -5.28 -22.24
CA PHE A 188 -13.73 -4.30 -21.19
C PHE A 188 -13.46 -4.98 -19.86
N THR A 189 -12.61 -4.35 -19.05
CA THR A 189 -12.40 -4.72 -17.65
C THR A 189 -12.68 -3.51 -16.78
N MET A 190 -13.71 -3.60 -15.96
CA MET A 190 -14.00 -2.57 -14.97
C MET A 190 -13.29 -2.91 -13.66
N ILE A 191 -12.37 -2.03 -13.24
CA ILE A 191 -11.59 -2.16 -12.01
C ILE A 191 -12.38 -1.61 -10.83
N ASP A 192 -12.70 -2.44 -9.84
CA ASP A 192 -13.44 -2.04 -8.63
C ASP A 192 -12.49 -1.72 -7.46
N THR A 193 -12.11 -0.46 -7.34
CA THR A 193 -11.21 0.01 -6.28
C THR A 193 -11.95 0.36 -4.98
N ALA A 194 -12.68 -0.60 -4.39
CA ALA A 194 -13.31 -0.54 -3.05
C ALA A 194 -14.79 -0.09 -2.92
N GLY A 195 -15.65 -0.23 -3.94
CA GLY A 195 -17.00 0.36 -3.91
C GLY A 195 -18.20 -0.58 -3.93
N MET A 196 -18.09 -1.80 -4.46
CA MET A 196 -19.30 -2.59 -4.80
C MET A 196 -19.66 -3.70 -3.82
N ARG A 197 -18.84 -3.95 -2.78
CA ARG A 197 -19.13 -4.97 -1.77
C ARG A 197 -19.91 -4.40 -0.59
N LYS A 198 -21.25 -4.46 -0.67
CA LYS A 198 -22.19 -4.92 0.39
C LYS A 198 -23.62 -4.49 0.10
N SER A 199 -24.26 -5.11 -0.89
CA SER A 199 -25.72 -5.19 -0.93
C SER A 199 -26.18 -6.30 0.03
N GLY A 200 -26.28 -5.98 1.32
CA GLY A 200 -26.94 -6.85 2.30
C GLY A 200 -26.43 -6.71 3.74
N LYS A 201 -27.08 -5.83 4.52
CA LYS A 201 -27.01 -5.73 6.00
C LYS A 201 -25.61 -5.80 6.63
N VAL A 202 -24.96 -4.65 6.83
CA VAL A 202 -24.05 -4.47 7.98
C VAL A 202 -24.31 -3.07 8.55
N TYR A 203 -24.54 -3.01 9.85
CA TYR A 203 -24.81 -1.80 10.61
C TYR A 203 -23.68 -0.78 10.42
N GLU A 204 -24.07 0.48 10.20
CA GLU A 204 -23.21 1.64 10.39
C GLU A 204 -22.55 1.54 11.75
N ASN A 205 -21.22 1.45 11.76
CA ASN A 205 -20.41 2.16 12.74
C ASN A 205 -19.02 2.38 12.13
N THR A 206 -18.75 3.64 11.84
CA THR A 206 -17.41 4.25 11.66
C THR A 206 -16.51 3.62 10.60
N GLU A 207 -16.74 3.97 9.34
CA GLU A 207 -15.71 3.88 8.29
C GLU A 207 -15.52 5.27 7.65
N LYS A 208 -14.49 5.98 8.13
CA LYS A 208 -13.85 7.08 7.41
C LYS A 208 -12.79 6.47 6.49
N TYR A 209 -12.48 7.18 5.41
CA TYR A 209 -11.39 6.93 4.44
C TYR A 209 -11.74 6.09 3.21
N SER A 210 -12.84 6.42 2.54
CA SER A 210 -12.98 6.21 1.09
C SER A 210 -12.52 7.47 0.33
N VAL A 211 -11.23 7.79 0.32
CA VAL A 211 -10.68 8.84 -0.56
C VAL A 211 -9.23 8.50 -0.92
N MET A 212 -9.05 7.69 -1.95
CA MET A 212 -7.84 7.68 -2.77
C MET A 212 -8.26 8.22 -4.13
N ARG A 213 -7.90 9.49 -4.42
CA ARG A 213 -7.60 10.09 -5.73
C ARG A 213 -7.84 11.60 -5.75
N ALA A 214 -6.75 12.35 -5.92
CA ALA A 214 -6.56 13.26 -7.04
C ALA A 214 -5.16 13.01 -7.61
#